data_AF-Q3BB87-F1
#
_entry.id   AF-Q3BB87-F1
#
_cell.length_a   1.000
_cell.length_b   1.000
_cell.length_c   1.000
_cell.angle_alpha   90.00
_cell.angle_beta   90.00
_cell.angle_gamma   90.00
#
_symmetry.space_group_name_H-M   'P 1'
#
loop_
_entity.id
_entity.type
_entity.pdbx_description
1 polymer ?
#
loop_
_entity_poly.entity_id
_entity_poly.type
_entity_poly.pdbx_seq_one_letter_code
_entity_poly.pdbx_strand_id
1 'polypeptide(L)'
;IILDQYVVIKEGESIEDEKVDAFYNWLMKNTHVKFDNKTLTPEVLKKQIRLYLGAKKIVEERKERVRGISIKCQPELSEVYGVTACTIPAFFPFNQDAFGEKPIIPATCEGDIKGTISSALLYYLSGKPPLFGDIKYVDDEIVIIANCGASSLYYARLSDDAYENLRAVTIQGQCQGKSGGALTYRTPPAEFTVARLIGRNGKYYLLYFFTEGVEIPEEIERKLKWGKQWPHTAIKNPLDS
;
A
#
# COMPACT_ATOMS: atom_id res chain seq x y z
N ILE A 1 4.38 -8.33 -17.63
CA ILE A 1 5.87 -8.21 -17.68
C ILE A 1 6.37 -8.68 -16.33
N ILE A 2 7.40 -9.53 -16.28
CA ILE A 2 8.00 -9.99 -15.03
C ILE A 2 9.43 -9.47 -15.02
N LEU A 3 9.81 -8.79 -13.94
CA LEU A 3 11.14 -8.25 -13.72
C LEU A 3 11.63 -8.74 -12.37
N ASP A 4 12.93 -8.98 -12.28
CA ASP A 4 13.59 -9.28 -11.02
C ASP A 4 13.58 -8.03 -10.11
N GLN A 5 13.48 -8.23 -8.79
CA GLN A 5 13.50 -7.16 -7.80
C GLN A 5 14.81 -6.36 -7.86
N TYR A 6 15.91 -6.98 -8.28
CA TYR A 6 17.19 -6.32 -8.51
C TYR A 6 17.10 -5.16 -9.51
N VAL A 7 16.22 -5.25 -10.51
CA VAL A 7 16.01 -4.15 -11.46
C VAL A 7 15.45 -2.92 -10.75
N VAL A 8 14.51 -3.10 -9.82
CA VAL A 8 13.96 -2.00 -9.00
C VAL A 8 15.04 -1.39 -8.11
N ILE A 9 15.89 -2.23 -7.50
CA ILE A 9 17.03 -1.75 -6.71
C ILE A 9 17.96 -0.92 -7.58
N LYS A 10 18.41 -1.46 -8.73
CA LYS A 10 19.34 -0.80 -9.62
C LYS A 10 18.81 0.55 -10.10
N GLU A 11 17.55 0.62 -10.51
CA GLU A 11 16.94 1.87 -10.94
C GLU A 11 16.79 2.85 -9.77
N GLY A 12 16.45 2.39 -8.57
CA GLY A 12 16.36 3.21 -7.36
C GLY A 12 17.70 3.80 -6.90
N GLU A 13 18.78 3.02 -6.97
CA GLU A 13 20.15 3.48 -6.69
C GLU A 13 20.66 4.47 -7.75
N SER A 14 20.11 4.45 -8.96
CA SER A 14 20.43 5.42 -10.02
C SER A 14 19.74 6.79 -9.85
N ILE A 15 18.79 6.91 -8.91
CA ILE A 15 18.06 8.16 -8.69
C ILE A 15 18.96 9.18 -8.01
N GLU A 16 18.96 10.41 -8.51
CA GLU A 16 19.71 11.54 -7.93
C GLU A 16 19.27 11.82 -6.49
N ASP A 17 20.23 12.09 -5.61
CA ASP A 17 19.99 12.39 -4.19
C ASP A 17 19.02 13.55 -4.00
N GLU A 18 19.08 14.58 -4.85
CA GLU A 18 18.17 15.72 -4.82
C GLU A 18 16.70 15.31 -4.95
N LYS A 19 16.39 14.33 -5.82
CA LYS A 19 15.01 13.84 -6.00
C LYS A 19 14.55 13.05 -4.78
N VAL A 20 15.45 12.26 -4.19
CA VAL A 20 15.14 11.52 -2.96
C VAL A 20 14.93 12.46 -1.79
N ASP A 21 15.75 13.49 -1.67
CA ASP A 21 15.66 14.50 -0.63
C ASP A 21 14.41 15.38 -0.78
N ALA A 22 14.05 15.76 -2.01
CA ALA A 22 12.79 16.43 -2.30
C ALA A 22 11.59 15.58 -1.85
N PHE A 23 11.60 14.28 -2.16
CA PHE A 23 10.55 13.37 -1.75
C PHE A 23 10.50 13.20 -0.23
N TYR A 24 11.67 13.02 0.40
CA TYR A 24 11.80 12.90 1.85
C TYR A 24 11.22 14.14 2.55
N ASN A 25 11.64 15.34 2.14
CA ASN A 25 11.16 16.60 2.70
C ASN A 25 9.65 16.79 2.49
N TRP A 26 9.14 16.36 1.33
CA TRP A 26 7.71 16.38 1.04
C TRP A 26 6.92 15.44 1.98
N LEU A 27 7.42 14.24 2.29
CA LEU A 27 6.79 13.37 3.28
C LEU A 27 6.82 14.00 4.68
N MET A 28 7.96 14.55 5.10
CA MET A 28 8.11 15.20 6.41
C MET A 28 7.13 16.38 6.57
N LYS A 29 6.82 17.08 5.48
CA LYS A 29 5.88 18.22 5.49
C LYS A 29 4.42 17.78 5.51
N ASN A 30 4.08 16.69 4.82
CA ASN A 30 2.68 16.34 4.53
C ASN A 30 2.15 15.14 5.30
N THR A 31 3.00 14.43 6.05
CA THR A 31 2.62 13.25 6.86
C THR A 31 3.17 13.36 8.27
N HIS A 32 2.69 12.55 9.19
CA HIS A 32 3.33 12.37 10.49
C HIS A 32 4.42 11.29 10.37
N VAL A 33 5.62 11.54 10.87
CA VAL A 33 6.71 10.55 10.83
C VAL A 33 7.22 10.29 12.25
N LYS A 34 7.26 9.01 12.64
CA LYS A 34 7.71 8.53 13.96
C LYS A 34 8.93 7.64 13.77
N PHE A 35 10.11 8.25 13.79
CA PHE A 35 11.38 7.51 13.78
C PHE A 35 11.55 6.75 15.09
N ASP A 36 11.95 5.49 14.99
CA ASP A 36 12.29 4.64 16.14
C ASP A 36 13.82 4.47 16.31
N ASN A 37 14.60 5.10 15.41
CA ASN A 37 16.06 5.00 15.32
C ASN A 37 16.59 3.56 15.21
N LYS A 38 15.73 2.63 14.77
CA LYS A 38 16.05 1.21 14.65
C LYS A 38 15.57 0.63 13.33
N THR A 39 14.26 0.53 13.14
CA THR A 39 13.66 0.00 11.90
C THR A 39 13.29 1.12 10.93
N LEU A 40 13.08 2.34 11.41
CA LEU A 40 12.85 3.53 10.62
C LEU A 40 13.79 4.64 11.09
N THR A 41 14.76 4.95 10.24
CA THR A 41 15.65 6.12 10.32
C THR A 41 15.46 6.98 9.07
N PRO A 42 15.96 8.22 9.03
CA PRO A 42 15.95 9.04 7.82
C PRO A 42 16.57 8.33 6.60
N GLU A 43 17.69 7.64 6.80
CA GLU A 43 18.43 6.91 5.76
C GLU A 43 17.61 5.72 5.24
N VAL A 44 16.97 4.99 6.16
CA VAL A 44 16.07 3.88 5.79
C VAL A 44 14.86 4.40 5.00
N LEU A 45 14.27 5.53 5.40
CA LEU A 45 13.16 6.13 4.68
C LEU A 45 13.59 6.57 3.27
N LYS A 46 14.75 7.23 3.14
CA LYS A 46 15.33 7.59 1.83
C LYS A 46 15.58 6.35 0.96
N LYS A 47 16.11 5.27 1.53
CA LYS A 47 16.29 3.98 0.82
C LYS A 47 14.95 3.38 0.37
N GLN A 48 13.91 3.48 1.20
CA GLN A 48 12.55 3.05 0.85
C GLN A 48 11.93 3.92 -0.26
N ILE A 49 12.20 5.23 -0.26
CA ILE A 49 11.80 6.16 -1.33
C ILE A 49 12.47 5.77 -2.65
N ARG A 50 13.76 5.39 -2.64
CA ARG A 50 14.47 4.93 -3.85
C ARG A 50 13.78 3.76 -4.53
N LEU A 51 13.27 2.79 -3.78
CA LEU A 51 12.51 1.67 -4.35
C LEU A 51 11.27 2.15 -5.11
N TYR A 52 10.53 3.12 -4.55
CA TYR A 52 9.38 3.71 -5.23
C TYR A 52 9.80 4.46 -6.50
N LEU A 53 10.83 5.30 -6.43
CA LEU A 53 11.28 6.10 -7.57
C LEU A 53 11.88 5.24 -8.69
N GLY A 54 12.64 4.20 -8.34
CA GLY A 54 13.12 3.20 -9.30
C GLY A 54 11.97 2.45 -9.97
N ALA A 55 10.98 1.99 -9.20
CA ALA A 55 9.78 1.38 -9.75
C ALA A 55 9.00 2.36 -10.65
N LYS A 56 8.88 3.63 -10.26
CA LYS A 56 8.19 4.67 -11.03
C LYS A 56 8.84 4.85 -12.40
N LYS A 57 10.18 4.97 -12.45
CA LYS A 57 10.96 5.04 -13.69
C LYS A 57 10.71 3.84 -14.60
N ILE A 58 10.75 2.61 -14.06
CA ILE A 58 10.47 1.38 -14.81
C ILE A 58 9.07 1.40 -15.44
N VAL A 59 8.07 1.86 -14.67
CA VAL A 59 6.68 1.91 -15.13
C VAL A 59 6.48 3.00 -16.18
N GLU A 60 7.08 4.18 -16.01
CA GLU A 60 6.99 5.29 -16.97
C GLU A 60 7.51 4.92 -18.36
N GLU A 61 8.64 4.21 -18.43
CA GLU A 61 9.20 3.67 -19.68
C GLU A 61 8.27 2.66 -20.37
N ARG A 62 7.28 2.11 -19.64
CA ARG A 62 6.40 1.02 -20.08
C ARG A 62 4.92 1.37 -19.93
N LYS A 63 4.60 2.65 -19.78
CA LYS A 63 3.26 3.15 -19.40
C LYS A 63 2.13 2.65 -20.32
N GLU A 64 2.42 2.47 -21.61
CA GLU A 64 1.42 1.97 -22.58
C GLU A 64 1.04 0.50 -22.35
N ARG A 65 1.88 -0.26 -21.64
CA ARG A 65 1.75 -1.73 -21.47
C ARG A 65 1.50 -2.15 -20.03
N VAL A 66 1.53 -1.23 -19.07
CA VAL A 66 1.40 -1.52 -17.64
C VAL A 66 0.12 -0.89 -17.12
N ARG A 67 -0.83 -1.73 -16.69
CA ARG A 67 -2.13 -1.33 -16.12
C ARG A 67 -2.26 -1.63 -14.63
N GLY A 68 -1.23 -2.21 -14.04
CA GLY A 68 -1.15 -2.56 -12.63
C GLY A 68 0.19 -3.20 -12.33
N ILE A 69 0.61 -3.15 -11.07
CA ILE A 69 1.88 -3.69 -10.62
C ILE A 69 1.70 -4.59 -9.40
N SER A 70 2.56 -5.59 -9.27
CA SER A 70 2.70 -6.36 -8.04
C SER A 70 4.17 -6.39 -7.66
N ILE A 71 4.50 -5.99 -6.45
CA ILE A 71 5.86 -6.07 -5.93
C ILE A 71 5.98 -7.27 -4.99
N LYS A 72 6.91 -8.18 -5.27
CA LYS A 72 7.32 -9.19 -4.30
C LYS A 72 8.38 -8.59 -3.38
N CYS A 73 7.98 -8.27 -2.16
CA CYS A 73 8.85 -7.62 -1.17
C CYS A 73 9.77 -8.62 -0.45
N GLN A 74 9.23 -9.77 -0.06
CA GLN A 74 9.91 -10.75 0.79
C GLN A 74 10.56 -11.88 -0.03
N PRO A 75 11.75 -12.37 0.36
CA PRO A 75 12.71 -11.77 1.31
C PRO A 75 13.72 -10.79 0.65
N GLU A 76 13.74 -10.70 -0.68
CA GLU A 76 14.85 -10.07 -1.42
C GLU A 76 14.95 -8.56 -1.13
N LEU A 77 13.83 -7.85 -1.01
CA LEU A 77 13.84 -6.43 -0.69
C LEU A 77 13.90 -6.20 0.83
N SER A 78 12.98 -6.81 1.55
CA SER A 78 12.79 -6.60 3.00
C SER A 78 13.97 -7.05 3.86
N GLU A 79 14.61 -8.17 3.52
CA GLU A 79 15.67 -8.80 4.34
C GLU A 79 17.05 -8.61 3.71
N VAL A 80 17.20 -8.99 2.43
CA VAL A 80 18.49 -9.01 1.75
C VAL A 80 18.96 -7.60 1.39
N TYR A 81 18.17 -6.87 0.61
CA TYR A 81 18.41 -5.43 0.39
C TYR A 81 18.20 -4.63 1.68
N GLY A 82 17.34 -5.13 2.56
CA GLY A 82 17.24 -4.72 3.96
C GLY A 82 16.24 -3.61 4.24
N VAL A 83 15.32 -3.31 3.32
CA VAL A 83 14.22 -2.37 3.54
C VAL A 83 12.94 -2.81 2.83
N THR A 84 11.80 -2.71 3.51
CA THR A 84 10.50 -3.06 2.92
C THR A 84 10.09 -2.12 1.80
N ALA A 85 9.42 -2.63 0.78
CA ALA A 85 9.00 -1.87 -0.40
C ALA A 85 7.63 -1.16 -0.25
N CYS A 86 7.18 -0.87 0.98
CA CYS A 86 5.82 -0.41 1.27
C CYS A 86 5.41 0.91 0.58
N THR A 87 6.37 1.75 0.19
CA THR A 87 6.10 2.98 -0.59
C THR A 87 5.50 2.68 -1.97
N ILE A 88 5.79 1.52 -2.58
CA ILE A 88 5.21 1.12 -3.87
C ILE A 88 3.69 0.93 -3.79
N PRO A 89 3.16 -0.01 -2.96
CA PRO A 89 1.73 -0.17 -2.79
C PRO A 89 1.02 1.04 -2.16
N ALA A 90 1.76 1.95 -1.51
CA ALA A 90 1.20 3.20 -1.01
C ALA A 90 0.94 4.24 -2.10
N PHE A 91 1.97 4.54 -2.91
CA PHE A 91 1.97 5.69 -3.81
C PHE A 91 1.48 5.38 -5.21
N PHE A 92 1.73 4.18 -5.76
CA PHE A 92 1.24 3.86 -7.11
C PHE A 92 -0.29 3.98 -7.24
N PRO A 93 -1.10 3.43 -6.32
CA PRO A 93 -2.55 3.53 -6.38
C PRO A 93 -3.07 4.83 -5.76
N PHE A 94 -2.23 5.86 -5.56
CA PHE A 94 -2.59 7.18 -5.04
C PHE A 94 -2.34 8.24 -6.12
N ASN A 95 -3.11 9.32 -6.20
CA ASN A 95 -3.03 10.28 -7.32
C ASN A 95 -1.94 11.35 -7.17
N GLN A 96 -1.16 11.33 -6.09
CA GLN A 96 -0.18 12.36 -5.78
C GLN A 96 1.13 11.76 -5.30
N ASP A 97 2.25 12.36 -5.70
CA ASP A 97 3.52 12.19 -5.01
C ASP A 97 4.28 13.52 -4.88
N ALA A 98 5.54 13.48 -4.45
CA ALA A 98 6.35 14.68 -4.23
C ALA A 98 6.57 15.54 -5.49
N PHE A 99 6.34 15.00 -6.69
CA PHE A 99 6.53 15.68 -7.97
C PHE A 99 5.23 16.15 -8.61
N GLY A 100 4.10 16.06 -7.89
CA GLY A 100 2.80 16.53 -8.37
C GLY A 100 1.77 15.41 -8.51
N GLU A 101 0.67 15.79 -9.16
CA GLU A 101 -0.38 14.85 -9.53
C GLU A 101 0.17 13.83 -10.54
N LYS A 102 -0.28 12.58 -10.41
CA LYS A 102 0.15 11.49 -11.26
C LYS A 102 -1.00 10.49 -11.52
N PRO A 103 -0.93 9.70 -12.60
CA PRO A 103 -1.89 8.63 -12.82
C PRO A 103 -1.92 7.62 -11.66
N ILE A 104 -3.12 7.15 -11.34
CA ILE A 104 -3.34 6.03 -10.42
C ILE A 104 -3.02 4.74 -11.18
N ILE A 105 -2.15 3.93 -10.59
CA ILE A 105 -1.81 2.61 -11.09
C ILE A 105 -2.08 1.61 -9.95
N PRO A 106 -3.03 0.68 -10.12
CA PRO A 106 -3.28 -0.39 -9.17
C PRO A 106 -1.98 -1.10 -8.76
N ALA A 107 -1.73 -1.22 -7.47
CA ALA A 107 -0.52 -1.85 -6.96
C ALA A 107 -0.80 -2.75 -5.77
N THR A 108 -0.20 -3.94 -5.77
CA THR A 108 -0.26 -4.89 -4.65
C THR A 108 1.14 -5.35 -4.24
N CYS A 109 1.22 -6.00 -3.07
CA CYS A 109 2.45 -6.59 -2.53
C CYS A 109 2.47 -8.12 -2.74
N GLU A 110 3.47 -8.77 -2.15
CA GLU A 110 3.78 -10.22 -2.16
C GLU A 110 3.84 -10.90 -3.54
N GLY A 111 3.88 -10.15 -4.63
CA GLY A 111 3.73 -10.75 -5.96
C GLY A 111 2.35 -11.34 -6.20
N ASP A 112 1.31 -10.88 -5.48
CA ASP A 112 -0.06 -11.33 -5.67
C ASP A 112 -0.68 -10.80 -6.97
N ILE A 113 -0.45 -11.54 -8.05
CA ILE A 113 -0.97 -11.24 -9.38
C ILE A 113 -2.51 -11.24 -9.43
N LYS A 114 -3.17 -12.14 -8.69
CA LYS A 114 -4.64 -12.21 -8.69
C LYS A 114 -5.24 -11.03 -7.94
N GLY A 115 -4.61 -10.63 -6.84
CA GLY A 115 -4.88 -9.38 -6.15
C GLY A 115 -4.72 -8.19 -7.10
N THR A 116 -3.61 -8.09 -7.83
CA THR A 116 -3.38 -6.99 -8.78
C THR A 116 -4.45 -6.93 -9.88
N ILE A 117 -4.83 -8.07 -10.45
CA ILE A 117 -5.89 -8.12 -11.48
C ILE A 117 -7.24 -7.66 -10.88
N SER A 118 -7.55 -8.09 -9.66
CA SER A 118 -8.78 -7.67 -8.96
C SER A 118 -8.77 -6.17 -8.70
N SER A 119 -7.67 -5.62 -8.18
CA SER A 119 -7.50 -4.17 -7.96
C SER A 119 -7.59 -3.38 -9.26
N ALA A 120 -7.02 -3.89 -10.35
CA ALA A 120 -7.11 -3.25 -11.66
C ALA A 120 -8.53 -3.24 -12.19
N LEU A 121 -9.25 -4.36 -12.09
CA LEU A 121 -10.66 -4.44 -12.46
C LEU A 121 -11.50 -3.40 -11.70
N LEU A 122 -11.35 -3.34 -10.37
CA LEU A 122 -12.09 -2.37 -9.55
C LEU A 122 -11.77 -0.92 -9.92
N TYR A 123 -10.50 -0.60 -10.16
CA TYR A 123 -10.09 0.73 -10.58
C TYR A 123 -10.70 1.13 -11.93
N TYR A 124 -10.59 0.28 -12.94
CA TYR A 124 -11.10 0.62 -14.28
C TYR A 124 -12.62 0.65 -14.39
N LEU A 125 -13.34 0.01 -13.46
CA LEU A 125 -14.80 0.12 -13.37
C LEU A 125 -15.27 1.36 -12.60
N SER A 126 -14.58 1.73 -11.52
CA SER A 126 -15.03 2.78 -10.61
C SER A 126 -14.38 4.15 -10.84
N GLY A 127 -13.18 4.17 -11.44
CA GLY A 127 -12.31 5.36 -11.48
C GLY A 127 -11.66 5.72 -10.14
N LYS A 128 -11.92 4.97 -9.06
CA LYS A 128 -11.40 5.25 -7.71
C LYS A 128 -10.19 4.37 -7.38
N PRO A 129 -9.17 4.91 -6.67
CA PRO A 129 -8.06 4.13 -6.14
C PRO A 129 -8.46 2.79 -5.52
N PRO A 130 -7.85 1.66 -5.89
CA PRO A 130 -8.13 0.39 -5.23
C PRO A 130 -7.29 0.22 -3.95
N LEU A 131 -7.90 -0.32 -2.90
CA LEU A 131 -7.19 -0.87 -1.74
C LEU A 131 -6.99 -2.37 -1.92
N PHE A 132 -5.87 -2.88 -1.40
CA PHE A 132 -5.64 -4.31 -1.23
C PHE A 132 -5.16 -4.57 0.20
N GLY A 133 -5.36 -5.80 0.65
CA GLY A 133 -4.87 -6.29 1.92
C GLY A 133 -5.39 -7.69 2.20
N ASP A 134 -4.88 -8.28 3.27
CA ASP A 134 -5.30 -9.57 3.78
C ASP A 134 -6.36 -9.41 4.88
N ILE A 135 -7.13 -10.47 5.12
CA ILE A 135 -8.00 -10.57 6.28
C ILE A 135 -7.12 -10.71 7.52
N LYS A 136 -7.11 -9.67 8.35
CA LYS A 136 -6.28 -9.56 9.53
C LYS A 136 -6.98 -10.00 10.81
N TYR A 137 -8.28 -9.74 10.88
CA TYR A 137 -9.13 -10.05 12.02
C TYR A 137 -10.56 -10.26 11.52
N VAL A 138 -11.28 -11.17 12.19
CA VAL A 138 -12.69 -11.46 11.95
C VAL A 138 -13.32 -11.70 13.32
N ASP A 139 -14.45 -11.05 13.56
CA ASP A 139 -15.43 -11.47 14.55
C ASP A 139 -16.83 -11.42 13.93
N ASP A 140 -17.86 -11.58 14.76
CA ASP A 140 -19.24 -11.64 14.31
C ASP A 140 -19.66 -10.31 13.63
N GLU A 141 -19.15 -9.16 14.09
CA GLU A 141 -19.60 -7.85 13.61
C GLU A 141 -18.73 -7.30 12.46
N ILE A 142 -17.40 -7.49 12.51
CA ILE A 142 -16.47 -6.85 11.59
C ILE A 142 -15.38 -7.78 11.05
N VAL A 143 -14.89 -7.43 9.87
CA VAL A 143 -13.65 -7.94 9.28
C VAL A 143 -12.67 -6.77 9.13
N ILE A 144 -11.45 -6.94 9.61
CA ILE A 144 -10.37 -5.97 9.36
C ILE A 144 -9.50 -6.48 8.22
N ILE A 145 -9.36 -5.64 7.19
CA ILE A 145 -8.45 -5.82 6.07
C ILE A 145 -7.20 -4.97 6.32
N ALA A 146 -6.03 -5.60 6.20
CA ALA A 146 -4.74 -4.94 6.39
C ALA A 146 -3.71 -5.52 5.42
N ASN A 147 -2.90 -4.66 4.80
CA ASN A 147 -1.68 -5.12 4.14
C ASN A 147 -0.46 -4.95 5.06
N CYS A 148 0.56 -5.81 4.89
CA CYS A 148 1.81 -5.64 5.60
C CYS A 148 2.51 -4.32 5.20
N GLY A 149 2.43 -3.33 6.10
CA GLY A 149 3.05 -2.04 5.95
C GLY A 149 2.25 -0.97 5.23
N ALA A 150 1.70 -1.22 4.04
CA ALA A 150 1.02 -0.15 3.29
C ALA A 150 0.05 -0.63 2.20
N SER A 151 -0.95 0.20 1.92
CA SER A 151 -1.86 0.13 0.78
C SER A 151 -2.17 1.57 0.34
N SER A 152 -3.01 1.78 -0.68
CA SER A 152 -3.28 3.11 -1.24
C SER A 152 -3.54 4.16 -0.17
N LEU A 153 -2.79 5.27 -0.22
CA LEU A 153 -2.95 6.35 0.76
C LEU A 153 -4.29 7.08 0.63
N TYR A 154 -5.01 6.92 -0.49
CA TYR A 154 -6.36 7.45 -0.66
C TYR A 154 -7.30 7.03 0.47
N TYR A 155 -7.14 5.82 1.01
CA TYR A 155 -8.04 5.30 2.04
C TYR A 155 -7.80 5.91 3.43
N ALA A 156 -6.78 6.74 3.61
CA ALA A 156 -6.56 7.44 4.87
C ALA A 156 -7.70 8.43 5.20
N ARG A 157 -8.32 9.04 4.17
CA ARG A 157 -9.51 9.91 4.32
C ARG A 157 -10.57 9.74 3.23
N LEU A 158 -10.32 8.96 2.18
CA LEU A 158 -11.17 8.84 0.99
C LEU A 158 -11.40 10.19 0.28
N SER A 159 -10.49 11.15 0.46
CA SER A 159 -10.63 12.50 -0.09
C SER A 159 -10.03 12.59 -1.49
N ASP A 160 -10.67 13.37 -2.37
CA ASP A 160 -10.07 13.71 -3.66
C ASP A 160 -8.92 14.73 -3.50
N ASP A 161 -8.85 15.48 -2.38
CA ASP A 161 -7.63 16.21 -2.00
C ASP A 161 -6.60 15.24 -1.42
N ALA A 162 -5.56 14.96 -2.19
CA ALA A 162 -4.45 14.13 -1.78
C ALA A 162 -3.82 14.57 -0.44
N TYR A 163 -3.76 15.87 -0.15
CA TYR A 163 -3.12 16.35 1.07
C TYR A 163 -3.96 16.10 2.33
N GLU A 164 -5.29 16.00 2.23
CA GLU A 164 -6.12 15.53 3.35
C GLU A 164 -5.79 14.09 3.73
N ASN A 165 -5.60 13.24 2.73
CA ASN A 165 -5.21 11.86 2.93
C ASN A 165 -3.82 11.77 3.58
N LEU A 166 -2.82 12.48 3.03
CA LEU A 166 -1.45 12.47 3.54
C LEU A 166 -1.36 12.93 5.00
N ARG A 167 -2.11 13.99 5.37
CA ARG A 167 -2.16 14.50 6.75
C ARG A 167 -2.68 13.47 7.75
N ALA A 168 -3.47 12.49 7.32
CA ALA A 168 -3.97 11.41 8.16
C ALA A 168 -3.03 10.20 8.27
N VAL A 169 -1.94 10.18 7.51
CA VAL A 169 -0.97 9.09 7.49
C VAL A 169 0.11 9.30 8.54
N THR A 170 0.42 8.23 9.29
CA THR A 170 1.62 8.15 10.11
C THR A 170 2.60 7.14 9.50
N ILE A 171 3.81 7.58 9.16
CA ILE A 171 4.91 6.70 8.80
C ILE A 171 5.64 6.31 10.10
N GLN A 172 5.65 5.02 10.42
CA GLN A 172 6.33 4.51 11.64
C GLN A 172 7.06 3.20 11.36
N GLY A 173 7.96 2.80 12.26
CA GLY A 173 8.80 1.61 12.11
C GLY A 173 8.02 0.35 11.73
N GLN A 174 8.54 -0.43 10.79
CA GLN A 174 7.92 -1.66 10.33
C GLN A 174 8.27 -2.87 11.25
N CYS A 175 7.32 -3.79 11.45
CA CYS A 175 7.46 -4.96 12.34
C CYS A 175 7.75 -6.26 11.58
N GLN A 176 7.94 -6.16 10.28
CA GLN A 176 8.21 -7.26 9.37
C GLN A 176 9.26 -6.84 8.34
N GLY A 177 10.25 -7.69 8.09
CA GLY A 177 11.44 -7.25 7.37
C GLY A 177 12.51 -6.71 8.31
N LYS A 178 13.69 -6.43 7.73
CA LYS A 178 14.83 -5.88 8.46
C LYS A 178 14.63 -4.42 8.87
N SER A 179 14.03 -3.61 8.00
CA SER A 179 13.76 -2.19 8.24
C SER A 179 12.67 -1.64 7.28
N GLY A 180 12.25 -0.39 7.48
CA GLY A 180 11.35 0.36 6.62
C GLY A 180 10.23 1.06 7.39
N GLY A 181 9.54 1.97 6.73
CA GLY A 181 8.33 2.60 7.25
C GLY A 181 7.07 1.83 6.82
N ALA A 182 6.19 1.55 7.78
CA ALA A 182 4.79 1.26 7.52
C ALA A 182 4.00 2.58 7.43
N LEU A 183 3.05 2.67 6.50
CA LEU A 183 2.21 3.83 6.26
C LEU A 183 0.84 3.59 6.90
N THR A 184 0.70 4.05 8.14
CA THR A 184 -0.44 3.77 9.02
C THR A 184 -1.57 4.76 8.81
N TYR A 185 -2.78 4.24 8.71
CA TYR A 185 -4.03 5.00 8.84
C TYR A 185 -5.17 4.06 9.28
N ARG A 186 -6.33 4.64 9.57
CA ARG A 186 -7.59 3.94 9.79
C ARG A 186 -8.59 4.49 8.79
N THR A 187 -9.09 3.62 7.93
CA THR A 187 -10.04 4.03 6.88
C THR A 187 -11.34 4.50 7.52
N PRO A 188 -11.88 5.66 7.12
CA PRO A 188 -13.18 6.10 7.62
C PRO A 188 -14.32 5.22 7.06
N PRO A 189 -15.51 5.24 7.70
CA PRO A 189 -16.69 4.56 7.18
C PRO A 189 -17.05 5.00 5.75
N ALA A 190 -17.39 4.04 4.89
CA ALA A 190 -17.80 4.27 3.50
C ALA A 190 -18.40 3.00 2.89
N GLU A 191 -19.04 3.09 1.73
CA GLU A 191 -19.48 1.90 0.99
C GLU A 191 -18.31 1.29 0.21
N PHE A 192 -18.17 -0.03 0.28
CA PHE A 192 -17.11 -0.76 -0.39
C PHE A 192 -17.65 -1.90 -1.26
N THR A 193 -16.97 -2.10 -2.38
CA THR A 193 -17.01 -3.35 -3.15
C THR A 193 -15.73 -4.11 -2.86
N VAL A 194 -15.86 -5.30 -2.29
CA VAL A 194 -14.72 -6.20 -2.04
C VAL A 194 -14.72 -7.27 -3.12
N ALA A 195 -13.57 -7.54 -3.73
CA ALA A 195 -13.45 -8.55 -4.77
C ALA A 195 -12.15 -9.36 -4.67
N ARG A 196 -12.23 -10.65 -4.99
CA ARG A 196 -11.09 -11.58 -5.03
C ARG A 196 -11.21 -12.51 -6.22
N LEU A 197 -10.27 -12.38 -7.17
CA LEU A 197 -10.09 -13.36 -8.22
C LEU A 197 -9.44 -14.63 -7.65
N ILE A 198 -10.08 -15.78 -7.84
CA ILE A 198 -9.57 -17.09 -7.46
C ILE A 198 -9.47 -18.01 -8.69
N GLY A 199 -8.61 -19.03 -8.59
CA GLY A 199 -8.52 -20.10 -9.57
C GLY A 199 -8.90 -21.42 -8.92
N ARG A 200 -9.79 -22.19 -9.54
CA ARG A 200 -10.20 -23.52 -9.09
C ARG A 200 -10.40 -24.42 -10.30
N ASN A 201 -9.72 -25.57 -10.32
CA ASN A 201 -9.81 -26.58 -11.40
C ASN A 201 -9.61 -25.99 -12.81
N GLY A 202 -8.61 -25.12 -12.97
CA GLY A 202 -8.30 -24.47 -14.26
C GLY A 202 -9.27 -23.37 -14.70
N LYS A 203 -10.29 -23.04 -13.88
CA LYS A 203 -11.24 -21.95 -14.14
C LYS A 203 -11.00 -20.80 -13.17
N TYR A 204 -11.23 -19.59 -13.64
CA TYR A 204 -11.18 -18.38 -12.82
C TYR A 204 -12.57 -17.99 -12.36
N TYR A 205 -12.68 -17.57 -11.10
CA TYR A 205 -13.92 -17.09 -10.50
C TYR A 205 -13.62 -15.76 -9.80
N LEU A 206 -14.52 -14.79 -9.96
CA LEU A 206 -14.49 -13.55 -9.20
C LEU A 206 -15.48 -13.69 -8.04
N LEU A 207 -14.97 -13.73 -6.82
CA LEU A 207 -15.80 -13.56 -5.64
C LEU A 207 -15.92 -12.06 -5.38
N TYR A 208 -17.13 -11.55 -5.14
CA TYR A 208 -17.33 -10.16 -4.75
C TYR A 208 -18.56 -10.00 -3.88
N PHE A 209 -18.60 -8.92 -3.11
CA PHE A 209 -19.75 -8.50 -2.33
C PHE A 209 -19.68 -6.99 -2.07
N PHE A 210 -20.83 -6.42 -1.73
CA PHE A 210 -20.95 -5.05 -1.24
C PHE A 210 -21.01 -5.06 0.28
N THR A 211 -20.38 -4.07 0.92
CA THR A 211 -20.37 -3.95 2.37
C THR A 211 -20.19 -2.49 2.79
N GLU A 212 -20.45 -2.21 4.05
CA GLU A 212 -20.16 -0.93 4.68
C GLU A 212 -18.86 -1.03 5.46
N GLY A 213 -17.96 -0.09 5.21
CA GLY A 213 -16.85 0.25 6.06
C GLY A 213 -17.33 0.86 7.36
N VAL A 214 -16.70 0.48 8.46
CA VAL A 214 -17.02 0.97 9.81
C VAL A 214 -15.76 1.45 10.50
N GLU A 215 -15.92 2.22 11.57
CA GLU A 215 -14.79 2.55 12.45
C GLU A 215 -14.32 1.29 13.17
N ILE A 216 -13.01 1.20 13.45
CA ILE A 216 -12.49 0.11 14.28
C ILE A 216 -12.85 0.40 15.73
N PRO A 217 -13.63 -0.47 16.41
CA PRO A 217 -13.95 -0.29 17.82
C PRO A 217 -12.69 -0.20 18.68
N GLU A 218 -12.69 0.66 19.70
CA GLU A 218 -11.54 0.89 20.58
C GLU A 218 -11.05 -0.42 21.24
N GLU A 219 -11.99 -1.29 21.62
CA GLU A 219 -11.67 -2.60 22.20
C GLU A 219 -10.86 -3.47 21.22
N ILE A 220 -11.24 -3.50 19.95
CA ILE A 220 -10.54 -4.26 18.91
C ILE A 220 -9.19 -3.60 18.62
N GLU A 221 -9.14 -2.27 18.50
CA GLU A 221 -7.89 -1.51 18.30
C GLU A 221 -6.87 -1.76 19.43
N ARG A 222 -7.34 -1.95 20.68
CA ARG A 222 -6.49 -2.31 21.83
C ARG A 222 -5.99 -3.76 21.79
N LYS A 223 -6.76 -4.68 21.19
CA LYS A 223 -6.38 -6.10 21.02
C LYS A 223 -5.37 -6.31 19.88
N LEU A 224 -5.26 -5.37 18.94
CA LEU A 224 -4.28 -5.44 17.84
C LEU A 224 -2.84 -5.36 18.38
N LYS A 225 -2.16 -6.50 18.43
CA LYS A 225 -0.75 -6.60 18.82
C LYS A 225 0.17 -6.44 17.61
N TRP A 226 0.35 -7.52 16.85
CA TRP A 226 1.25 -7.54 15.69
C TRP A 226 0.59 -6.91 14.46
N GLY A 227 1.29 -5.98 13.81
CA GLY A 227 0.77 -5.24 12.66
C GLY A 227 -0.04 -3.98 13.00
N LYS A 228 -0.05 -3.52 14.26
CA LYS A 228 -0.80 -2.32 14.67
C LYS A 228 -0.47 -1.06 13.84
N GLN A 229 0.76 -0.96 13.35
CA GLN A 229 1.24 0.12 12.49
C GLN A 229 0.89 -0.02 11.00
N TRP A 230 0.16 -1.04 10.62
CA TRP A 230 -0.30 -1.18 9.24
C TRP A 230 -1.56 -0.33 9.00
N PRO A 231 -1.88 -0.02 7.74
CA PRO A 231 -3.19 0.55 7.43
C PRO A 231 -4.27 -0.49 7.64
N HIS A 232 -5.34 -0.10 8.34
CA HIS A 232 -6.47 -0.98 8.62
C HIS A 232 -7.76 -0.39 8.08
N THR A 233 -8.54 -1.23 7.41
CA THR A 233 -9.90 -0.95 6.98
C THR A 233 -10.82 -1.97 7.63
N ALA A 234 -11.76 -1.53 8.46
CA ALA A 234 -12.82 -2.40 8.97
C ALA A 234 -14.04 -2.32 8.06
N ILE A 235 -14.65 -3.46 7.81
CA ILE A 235 -15.92 -3.62 7.11
C ILE A 235 -16.86 -4.45 7.97
N LYS A 236 -18.17 -4.29 7.81
CA LYS A 236 -19.14 -5.22 8.40
C LYS A 236 -18.85 -6.64 7.93
N ASN A 237 -18.96 -7.60 8.83
CA ASN A 237 -18.79 -9.01 8.50
C ASN A 237 -19.85 -9.42 7.46
N PRO A 238 -19.46 -9.81 6.23
CA PRO A 238 -20.41 -10.14 5.18
C PRO A 238 -21.10 -11.50 5.38
N LEU A 239 -20.72 -12.25 6.42
CA LEU A 239 -21.27 -13.57 6.74
C LEU A 239 -22.36 -13.52 7.83
N ASP A 240 -22.52 -12.39 8.53
CA ASP A 240 -23.49 -12.21 9.62
C ASP A 240 -24.72 -11.39 9.15
N SER A 241 -25.09 -11.56 7.88
CA SER A 241 -26.23 -10.88 7.23
C SER A 241 -27.56 -11.57 7.47
#